data_AF-A0A368KKL6-F1
#
_entry.id   AF-A0A368KKL6-F1
#
_cell.length_a   1.000
_cell.length_b   1.000
_cell.length_c   1.000
_cell.angle_alpha   90.00
_cell.angle_beta   90.00
_cell.angle_gamma   90.00
#
_symmetry.space_group_name_H-M   'P 1'
#
loop_
_entity.id
_entity.type
_entity.pdbx_description
1 polymer ?
#
loop_
_entity_poly.entity_id
_entity_poly.type
_entity_poly.pdbx_seq_one_letter_code
_entity_poly.pdbx_strand_id
1 'polypeptide(L)'
;MYTAEIDQDDAAYLQAAAKTMRPLSSEDYMRGPAAILHMLARYSYILDGQDVYWCVEWTPGMIVIKFSPGGQMQWTALRSPVPDFGGRQPTPEDKAAYDKDAPNHQVNLIFDPWIAQSDAEDREAKGFLPADAKTEATFEAALARVNEIGEQIETQHGHDLEAWVYRGEDEVAKMVGEGVLID
;
A
#
# COMPACT_ATOMS: atom_id res chain seq x y z
N MET A 1 -11.62 -13.45 -2.59
CA MET A 1 -10.65 -12.76 -1.71
C MET A 1 -10.40 -13.65 -0.48
N TYR A 2 -9.17 -13.69 0.05
CA TYR A 2 -8.87 -14.36 1.32
C TYR A 2 -8.38 -13.37 2.36
N THR A 3 -8.83 -13.51 3.60
CA THR A 3 -8.59 -12.57 4.70
C THR A 3 -8.22 -13.31 5.99
N ALA A 4 -7.37 -12.68 6.79
CA ALA A 4 -7.06 -13.05 8.17
C ALA A 4 -7.03 -11.79 9.03
N GLU A 5 -7.11 -11.94 10.35
CA GLU A 5 -6.83 -10.83 11.26
C GLU A 5 -5.33 -10.48 11.20
N ILE A 6 -5.05 -9.18 11.28
CA ILE A 6 -3.67 -8.67 11.35
C ILE A 6 -3.19 -8.74 12.79
N ASP A 7 -1.91 -9.03 12.98
CA ASP A 7 -1.27 -8.99 14.29
C ASP A 7 -1.49 -7.62 14.95
N GLN A 8 -1.64 -7.60 16.28
CA GLN A 8 -1.98 -6.39 17.00
C GLN A 8 -0.91 -5.29 16.85
N ASP A 9 0.37 -5.65 16.79
CA ASP A 9 1.46 -4.70 16.66
C ASP A 9 1.53 -4.12 15.24
N ASP A 10 1.30 -4.96 14.23
CA ASP A 10 1.18 -4.53 12.82
C ASP A 10 -0.02 -3.60 12.61
N ALA A 11 -1.16 -3.91 13.25
CA ALA A 11 -2.33 -3.05 13.25
C ALA A 11 -2.05 -1.71 13.94
N ALA A 12 -1.37 -1.72 15.09
CA ALA A 12 -0.98 -0.50 15.80
C ALA A 12 -0.03 0.37 14.97
N TYR A 13 0.92 -0.25 14.26
CA TYR A 13 1.82 0.41 13.33
C TYR A 13 1.04 1.07 12.18
N LEU A 14 0.09 0.37 11.55
CA LEU A 14 -0.76 0.93 10.50
C LEU A 14 -1.60 2.10 11.01
N GLN A 15 -2.13 2.03 12.23
CA GLN A 15 -2.86 3.14 12.85
C GLN A 15 -1.96 4.35 13.14
N ALA A 16 -0.70 4.14 13.49
CA ALA A 16 0.27 5.22 13.62
C ALA A 16 0.56 5.87 12.25
N ALA A 17 0.75 5.05 11.21
CA ALA A 17 0.92 5.53 9.84
C ALA A 17 -0.31 6.33 9.34
N ALA A 18 -1.53 5.88 9.65
CA ALA A 18 -2.77 6.55 9.27
C ALA A 18 -2.85 8.00 9.78
N LYS A 19 -2.26 8.31 10.94
CA LYS A 19 -2.20 9.68 11.50
C LYS A 19 -1.31 10.63 10.68
N THR A 20 -0.42 10.09 9.85
CA THR A 20 0.50 10.87 9.00
C THR A 20 -0.08 11.14 7.61
N MET A 21 -1.24 10.56 7.30
CA MET A 21 -1.79 10.62 5.96
C MET A 21 -2.26 12.01 5.56
N ARG A 22 -1.90 12.39 4.33
CA ARG A 22 -2.37 13.60 3.66
C ARG A 22 -3.45 13.28 2.64
N PRO A 23 -4.35 14.21 2.32
CA PRO A 23 -5.32 14.03 1.24
C PRO A 23 -4.64 13.66 -0.08
N LEU A 24 -5.29 12.81 -0.87
CA LEU A 24 -4.91 12.47 -2.24
C LEU A 24 -6.05 12.84 -3.18
N SER A 25 -5.78 13.69 -4.17
CA SER A 25 -6.79 14.02 -5.19
C SER A 25 -6.91 12.90 -6.23
N SER A 26 -8.03 12.82 -6.95
CA SER A 26 -8.15 11.90 -8.08
C SER A 26 -7.12 12.17 -9.17
N GLU A 27 -6.79 13.45 -9.41
CA GLU A 27 -5.77 13.83 -10.40
C GLU A 27 -4.38 13.33 -10.00
N ASP A 28 -3.97 13.55 -8.74
CA ASP A 28 -2.68 13.08 -8.22
C ASP A 28 -2.63 11.55 -8.20
N TYR A 29 -3.73 10.88 -7.83
CA TYR A 29 -3.83 9.42 -7.88
C TYR A 29 -3.61 8.89 -9.31
N MET A 30 -4.31 9.46 -10.31
CA MET A 30 -4.18 9.08 -11.72
C MET A 30 -2.79 9.34 -12.29
N ARG A 31 -2.14 10.42 -11.85
CA ARG A 31 -0.82 10.80 -12.35
C ARG A 31 0.32 10.01 -11.73
N GLY A 32 0.14 9.47 -10.52
CA GLY A 32 1.19 8.75 -9.81
C GLY A 32 0.71 7.38 -9.34
N PRO A 33 0.14 7.26 -8.12
CA PRO A 33 -0.08 5.96 -7.50
C PRO A 33 -0.89 4.92 -8.30
N ALA A 34 -1.81 5.33 -9.17
CA ALA A 34 -2.54 4.39 -10.03
C ALA A 34 -1.58 3.59 -10.93
N ALA A 35 -0.47 4.19 -11.37
CA ALA A 35 0.53 3.53 -12.21
C ALA A 35 1.21 2.35 -11.49
N ILE A 36 1.37 2.42 -10.17
CA ILE A 36 2.01 1.37 -9.36
C ILE A 36 1.25 0.04 -9.50
N LEU A 37 -0.08 0.04 -9.58
CA LEU A 37 -0.88 -1.18 -9.80
C LEU A 37 -0.52 -1.88 -11.12
N HIS A 38 -0.17 -1.10 -12.14
CA HIS A 38 0.22 -1.61 -13.46
C HIS A 38 1.69 -2.06 -13.54
N MET A 39 2.49 -1.80 -12.51
CA MET A 39 3.92 -2.17 -12.45
C MET A 39 4.18 -3.55 -11.84
N LEU A 40 3.14 -4.33 -11.53
CA LEU A 40 3.27 -5.58 -10.75
C LEU A 40 4.01 -5.35 -9.41
N ALA A 41 3.88 -4.15 -8.84
CA ALA A 41 4.42 -3.87 -7.51
C ALA A 41 3.83 -4.86 -6.51
N ARG A 42 4.62 -5.28 -5.52
CA ARG A 42 4.09 -6.10 -4.44
C ARG A 42 3.25 -5.22 -3.53
N TYR A 43 2.03 -5.66 -3.31
CA TYR A 43 1.07 -4.91 -2.53
C TYR A 43 0.10 -5.81 -1.80
N SER A 44 -0.51 -5.23 -0.78
CA SER A 44 -1.62 -5.81 -0.03
C SER A 44 -2.75 -4.81 0.14
N TYR A 45 -3.95 -5.35 0.37
CA TYR A 45 -5.07 -4.58 0.86
C TYR A 45 -5.42 -5.00 2.28
N ILE A 46 -5.61 -4.02 3.15
CA ILE A 46 -5.98 -4.20 4.54
C ILE A 46 -7.30 -3.48 4.77
N LEU A 47 -8.29 -4.18 5.31
CA LEU A 47 -9.56 -3.58 5.69
C LEU A 47 -9.52 -3.17 7.16
N ASP A 48 -9.79 -1.91 7.46
CA ASP A 48 -9.99 -1.40 8.81
C ASP A 48 -11.29 -0.59 8.87
N GLY A 49 -12.28 -1.14 9.58
CA GLY A 49 -13.64 -0.62 9.57
C GLY A 49 -14.26 -0.67 8.18
N GLN A 50 -14.42 0.51 7.56
CA GLN A 50 -14.91 0.63 6.18
C GLN A 50 -13.84 1.09 5.19
N ASP A 51 -12.64 1.38 5.69
CA ASP A 51 -11.54 1.91 4.88
C ASP A 51 -10.64 0.76 4.40
N VAL A 52 -10.16 0.87 3.17
CA VAL A 52 -9.17 -0.04 2.60
C VAL A 52 -7.82 0.67 2.55
N TYR A 53 -6.82 0.10 3.19
CA TYR A 53 -5.43 0.52 3.13
C TYR A 53 -4.69 -0.34 2.13
N TRP A 54 -4.22 0.28 1.05
CA TRP A 54 -3.35 -0.33 0.07
C TRP A 54 -1.90 -0.06 0.44
N CYS A 55 -1.18 -1.10 0.86
CA CYS A 55 0.21 -1.02 1.29
C CYS A 55 1.11 -1.55 0.17
N VAL A 56 2.06 -0.73 -0.26
CA VAL A 56 2.92 -1.01 -1.43
C VAL A 56 4.38 -0.89 -1.04
N GLU A 57 5.16 -1.91 -1.38
CA GLU A 57 6.62 -1.83 -1.39
C GLU A 57 7.08 -0.69 -2.32
N TRP A 58 7.78 0.32 -1.79
CA TRP A 58 8.26 1.45 -2.59
C TRP A 58 9.39 2.24 -1.92
N THR A 59 10.37 2.75 -2.66
CA THR A 59 11.43 3.61 -2.09
C THR A 59 10.85 4.94 -1.56
N PRO A 60 11.01 5.31 -0.27
CA PRO A 60 12.07 4.89 0.68
C PRO A 60 11.67 3.85 1.74
N GLY A 61 10.54 3.19 1.61
CA GLY A 61 10.07 2.08 2.46
C GLY A 61 8.73 1.52 1.97
N MET A 62 7.63 2.19 2.30
CA MET A 62 6.29 1.77 1.91
C MET A 62 5.41 2.96 1.55
N ILE A 63 4.57 2.84 0.54
CA ILE A 63 3.44 3.75 0.35
C ILE A 63 2.20 3.11 0.98
N VAL A 64 1.44 3.89 1.72
CA VAL A 64 0.11 3.49 2.20
C VAL A 64 -0.93 4.44 1.62
N ILE A 65 -1.92 3.91 0.93
CA ILE A 65 -3.04 4.67 0.37
C ILE A 65 -4.32 4.18 1.00
N LYS A 66 -5.07 5.09 1.60
CA LYS A 66 -6.38 4.80 2.18
C LYS A 66 -7.46 5.17 1.19
N PHE A 67 -8.36 4.24 0.93
CA PHE A 67 -9.58 4.41 0.17
C PHE A 67 -10.77 4.29 1.12
N SER A 68 -11.64 5.30 1.12
CA SER A 68 -12.83 5.33 1.96
C SER A 68 -14.11 5.29 1.11
N PRO A 69 -15.21 4.72 1.63
CA PRO A 69 -16.51 4.82 0.99
C PRO A 69 -16.87 6.28 0.69
N GLY A 70 -17.41 6.55 -0.49
CA GLY A 70 -17.65 7.91 -0.97
C GLY A 70 -16.47 8.56 -1.70
N GLY A 71 -15.38 7.81 -1.91
CA GLY A 71 -14.30 8.17 -2.83
C GLY A 71 -13.25 9.12 -2.27
N GLN A 72 -13.21 9.30 -0.95
CA GLN A 72 -12.12 10.02 -0.30
C GLN A 72 -10.85 9.16 -0.36
N MET A 73 -9.73 9.81 -0.66
CA MET A 73 -8.43 9.18 -0.70
C MET A 73 -7.44 9.95 0.16
N GLN A 74 -6.61 9.22 0.89
CA GLN A 74 -5.51 9.77 1.66
C GLN A 74 -4.29 8.87 1.48
N TRP A 75 -3.11 9.39 1.77
CA TRP A 75 -1.90 8.60 1.61
C TRP A 75 -0.74 9.10 2.45
N THR A 76 0.23 8.23 2.68
CA THR A 76 1.52 8.57 3.26
C THR A 76 2.63 7.72 2.62
N ALA A 77 3.85 8.23 2.66
CA ALA A 77 5.05 7.45 2.34
C ALA A 77 5.80 7.23 3.65
N LEU A 78 6.11 5.98 3.96
CA LEU A 78 6.85 5.59 5.14
C LEU A 78 8.30 5.28 4.78
N ARG A 79 9.19 5.68 5.67
CA ARG A 79 10.62 5.44 5.57
C ARG A 79 10.94 4.10 6.23
N SER A 80 11.82 3.31 5.60
CA SER A 80 12.42 2.11 6.22
C SER A 80 13.91 2.34 6.48
N PRO A 81 14.41 2.31 7.72
CA PRO A 81 15.73 2.82 8.08
C PRO A 81 16.94 2.08 7.47
N VAL A 82 17.04 0.74 7.45
CA VAL A 82 18.28 0.02 7.03
C VAL A 82 17.99 -1.36 6.44
N PRO A 83 18.55 -1.68 5.25
CA PRO A 83 17.69 -2.08 4.15
C PRO A 83 16.79 -3.25 4.55
N ASP A 84 15.50 -2.96 4.60
CA ASP A 84 14.59 -3.64 3.69
C ASP A 84 13.49 -2.70 3.23
N PHE A 85 13.06 -2.88 1.99
CA PHE A 85 12.24 -2.01 1.14
C PHE A 85 12.93 -0.84 0.43
N GLY A 86 12.99 -0.95 -0.89
CA GLY A 86 13.33 0.16 -1.79
C GLY A 86 14.83 0.46 -1.96
N GLY A 87 15.73 -0.34 -1.37
CA GLY A 87 17.16 -0.37 -1.69
C GLY A 87 17.95 0.92 -1.42
N ARG A 88 17.41 1.85 -0.63
CA ARG A 88 18.06 3.15 -0.38
C ARG A 88 19.27 3.03 0.53
N GLN A 89 20.16 4.01 0.44
CA GLN A 89 21.25 4.17 1.41
C GLN A 89 20.70 4.68 2.76
N PRO A 90 21.06 4.07 3.89
CA PRO A 90 20.66 4.56 5.21
C PRO A 90 21.27 5.93 5.55
N THR A 91 20.47 6.83 6.11
CA THR A 91 20.93 8.10 6.69
C THR A 91 21.67 7.85 8.02
N PRO A 92 22.40 8.84 8.56
CA PRO A 92 22.99 8.73 9.89
C PRO A 92 21.96 8.43 11.00
N GLU A 93 20.78 9.02 10.92
CA GLU A 93 19.67 8.83 11.87
C GLU A 93 19.14 7.39 11.79
N ASP A 94 19.01 6.84 10.57
CA ASP A 94 18.60 5.45 10.39
C ASP A 94 19.56 4.47 11.05
N LYS A 95 20.87 4.72 10.91
CA LYS A 95 21.91 3.88 11.52
C LYS A 95 21.88 3.98 13.04
N ALA A 96 21.52 5.13 13.59
CA ALA A 96 21.43 5.35 15.04
C ALA A 96 20.19 4.70 15.65
N ALA A 97 19.06 4.70 14.93
CA ALA A 97 17.81 4.08 15.35
C ALA A 97 17.71 2.58 15.01
N TYR A 98 18.69 2.02 14.31
CA TYR A 98 18.65 0.65 13.83
C TYR A 98 18.60 -0.38 14.95
N ASP A 99 17.56 -1.21 14.93
CA ASP A 99 17.45 -2.43 15.70
C ASP A 99 17.22 -3.61 14.74
N LYS A 100 18.20 -4.52 14.69
CA LYS A 100 18.16 -5.72 13.84
C LYS A 100 17.15 -6.76 14.29
N ASP A 101 16.73 -6.69 15.56
CA ASP A 101 15.83 -7.66 16.18
C ASP A 101 14.41 -7.09 16.30
N ALA A 102 14.19 -5.84 15.88
CA ALA A 102 12.87 -5.23 15.87
C ALA A 102 11.95 -5.88 14.80
N PRO A 103 10.64 -5.99 15.08
CA PRO A 103 9.68 -6.46 14.09
C PRO A 103 9.66 -5.56 12.85
N ASN A 104 9.49 -6.17 11.66
CA ASN A 104 9.34 -5.43 10.42
C ASN A 104 7.85 -5.35 10.04
N HIS A 105 7.13 -4.45 10.70
CA HIS A 105 5.70 -4.27 10.48
C HIS A 105 5.35 -3.96 9.02
N GLN A 106 6.21 -3.19 8.31
CA GLN A 106 5.99 -2.92 6.88
C GLN A 106 6.05 -4.20 6.04
N VAL A 107 6.94 -5.15 6.38
CA VAL A 107 7.04 -6.45 5.69
C VAL A 107 5.77 -7.24 5.88
N ASN A 108 5.33 -7.41 7.12
CA ASN A 108 4.15 -8.19 7.43
C ASN A 108 2.92 -7.60 6.73
N LEU A 109 2.74 -6.28 6.82
CA LEU A 109 1.60 -5.58 6.22
C LEU A 109 1.56 -5.74 4.70
N ILE A 110 2.70 -5.77 3.99
CA ILE A 110 2.76 -5.92 2.53
C ILE A 110 2.70 -7.39 2.10
N PHE A 111 3.59 -8.22 2.64
CA PHE A 111 3.88 -9.53 2.08
C PHE A 111 2.95 -10.63 2.58
N ASP A 112 2.50 -10.61 3.84
CA ASP A 112 1.63 -11.69 4.32
C ASP A 112 0.31 -11.75 3.53
N PRO A 113 -0.41 -10.62 3.31
CA PRO A 113 -1.62 -10.68 2.51
C PRO A 113 -1.34 -10.93 1.03
N TRP A 114 -0.21 -10.45 0.49
CA TRP A 114 0.18 -10.68 -0.91
C TRP A 114 0.48 -12.15 -1.19
N ILE A 115 1.30 -12.79 -0.35
CA ILE A 115 1.66 -14.21 -0.44
C ILE A 115 0.39 -15.06 -0.32
N ALA A 116 -0.50 -14.75 0.63
CA ALA A 116 -1.73 -15.52 0.86
C ALA A 116 -2.66 -15.61 -0.37
N GLN A 117 -2.56 -14.68 -1.34
CA GLN A 117 -3.34 -14.77 -2.58
C GLN A 117 -2.74 -15.76 -3.60
N SER A 118 -1.45 -16.07 -3.49
CA SER A 118 -0.72 -16.89 -4.47
C SER A 118 -0.24 -18.24 -3.93
N ASP A 119 -0.06 -18.35 -2.61
CA ASP A 119 0.45 -19.55 -1.93
C ASP A 119 -0.62 -20.17 -1.02
N ALA A 120 -1.02 -21.41 -1.34
CA ALA A 120 -2.05 -22.11 -0.60
C ALA A 120 -1.55 -22.66 0.75
N GLU A 121 -0.26 -23.00 0.86
CA GLU A 121 0.33 -23.53 2.10
C GLU A 121 0.47 -22.41 3.13
N ASP A 122 0.99 -21.26 2.69
CA ASP A 122 1.12 -20.07 3.53
C ASP A 122 -0.26 -19.56 3.99
N ARG A 123 -1.24 -19.60 3.08
CA ARG A 123 -2.64 -19.26 3.38
C ARG A 123 -3.21 -20.15 4.49
N GLU A 124 -3.02 -21.47 4.41
CA GLU A 124 -3.47 -22.41 5.43
C GLU A 124 -2.72 -22.21 6.76
N ALA A 125 -1.39 -22.08 6.70
CA ALA A 125 -0.54 -21.92 7.88
C ALA A 125 -0.84 -20.64 8.68
N LYS A 126 -1.17 -19.55 7.98
CA LYS A 126 -1.49 -18.25 8.58
C LYS A 126 -3.00 -18.04 8.82
N GLY A 127 -3.83 -19.06 8.58
CA GLY A 127 -5.26 -19.02 8.90
C GLY A 127 -6.10 -18.08 8.04
N PHE A 128 -5.66 -17.78 6.81
CA PHE A 128 -6.43 -17.00 5.86
C PHE A 128 -7.62 -17.80 5.33
N LEU A 129 -8.81 -17.23 5.47
CA LEU A 129 -10.07 -17.85 5.05
C LEU A 129 -10.71 -17.05 3.92
N PRO A 130 -11.57 -17.67 3.08
CA PRO A 130 -12.38 -16.92 2.14
C PRO A 130 -13.13 -15.79 2.84
N ALA A 131 -13.08 -14.59 2.28
CA ALA A 131 -13.81 -13.44 2.83
C ALA A 131 -15.32 -13.71 2.83
N ASP A 132 -16.01 -13.23 3.86
CA ASP A 132 -17.47 -13.26 3.86
C ASP A 132 -18.06 -12.18 2.95
N ALA A 133 -19.35 -12.32 2.60
CA ALA A 133 -20.03 -11.40 1.69
C ALA A 133 -20.03 -9.95 2.19
N LYS A 134 -19.99 -9.73 3.51
CA LYS A 134 -19.96 -8.39 4.09
C LYS A 134 -18.58 -7.75 3.88
N THR A 135 -17.52 -8.49 4.08
CA THR A 135 -16.13 -8.07 3.91
C THR A 135 -15.86 -7.75 2.44
N GLU A 136 -16.30 -8.62 1.52
CA GLU A 136 -16.24 -8.37 0.08
C GLU A 136 -17.00 -7.10 -0.30
N ALA A 137 -18.24 -6.94 0.15
CA ALA A 137 -19.02 -5.72 -0.15
C ALA A 137 -18.39 -4.45 0.42
N THR A 138 -17.74 -4.53 1.60
CA THR A 138 -17.05 -3.38 2.21
C THR A 138 -15.82 -2.99 1.40
N PHE A 139 -15.03 -3.99 0.99
CA PHE A 139 -13.87 -3.81 0.13
C PHE A 139 -14.24 -3.14 -1.20
N GLU A 140 -15.25 -3.67 -1.89
CA GLU A 140 -15.74 -3.12 -3.16
C GLU A 140 -16.28 -1.70 -3.00
N ALA A 141 -17.01 -1.41 -1.92
CA ALA A 141 -17.55 -0.08 -1.66
C ALA A 141 -16.45 0.97 -1.44
N ALA A 142 -15.36 0.61 -0.77
CA ALA A 142 -14.21 1.48 -0.56
C ALA A 142 -13.44 1.74 -1.87
N LEU A 143 -13.34 0.73 -2.75
CA LEU A 143 -12.62 0.83 -4.01
C LEU A 143 -13.44 1.38 -5.19
N ALA A 144 -14.75 1.51 -5.06
CA ALA A 144 -15.66 1.90 -6.14
C ALA A 144 -15.13 3.11 -6.95
N ARG A 145 -14.66 4.16 -6.26
CA ARG A 145 -14.15 5.36 -6.93
C ARG A 145 -12.86 5.11 -7.70
N VAL A 146 -11.94 4.31 -7.18
CA VAL A 146 -10.67 4.04 -7.86
C VAL A 146 -10.83 3.04 -9.01
N ASN A 147 -11.82 2.16 -8.94
CA ASN A 147 -12.21 1.31 -10.07
C ASN A 147 -12.74 2.16 -11.24
N GLU A 148 -13.61 3.14 -10.98
CA GLU A 148 -14.06 4.11 -11.99
C GLU A 148 -12.90 4.92 -12.60
N ILE A 149 -11.90 5.26 -11.78
CA ILE A 149 -10.70 5.97 -12.25
C ILE A 149 -9.85 5.05 -13.14
N GLY A 150 -9.74 3.76 -12.79
CA GLY A 150 -9.05 2.75 -13.60
C GLY A 150 -9.62 2.67 -15.02
N GLU A 151 -10.94 2.62 -15.16
CA GLU A 151 -11.63 2.64 -16.47
C GLU A 151 -11.31 3.90 -17.29
N GLN A 152 -11.19 5.05 -16.61
CA GLN A 152 -10.80 6.32 -17.25
C GLN A 152 -9.36 6.29 -17.74
N ILE A 153 -8.44 5.74 -16.95
CA ILE A 153 -7.03 5.58 -17.32
C ILE A 153 -6.91 4.67 -18.55
N GLU A 154 -7.59 3.52 -18.55
CA GLU A 154 -7.57 2.60 -19.71
C GLU A 154 -8.11 3.28 -20.97
N THR A 155 -9.18 4.08 -20.84
CA THR A 155 -9.75 4.84 -21.95
C THR A 155 -8.78 5.92 -22.48
N GLN A 156 -8.08 6.62 -21.60
CA GLN A 156 -7.20 7.75 -21.96
C GLN A 156 -5.82 7.29 -22.44
N HIS A 157 -5.30 6.21 -21.88
CA HIS A 157 -3.90 5.80 -22.01
C HIS A 157 -3.72 4.35 -22.49
N GLY A 158 -4.80 3.60 -22.78
CA GLY A 158 -4.69 2.20 -23.18
C GLY A 158 -3.80 1.93 -24.42
N HIS A 159 -3.64 2.92 -25.30
CA HIS A 159 -2.74 2.83 -26.46
C HIS A 159 -1.27 3.20 -26.18
N ASP A 160 -0.97 3.77 -25.00
CA ASP A 160 0.37 4.21 -24.58
C ASP A 160 0.59 3.93 -23.07
N LEU A 161 0.08 2.79 -22.61
CA LEU A 161 0.00 2.46 -21.19
C LEU A 161 1.39 2.42 -20.54
N GLU A 162 2.36 1.84 -21.25
CA GLU A 162 3.75 1.75 -20.79
C GLU A 162 4.35 3.13 -20.50
N ALA A 163 4.22 4.09 -21.43
CA ALA A 163 4.76 5.42 -21.20
C ALA A 163 4.01 6.19 -20.10
N TRP A 164 2.71 5.94 -19.93
CA TRP A 164 1.96 6.47 -18.80
C TRP A 164 2.46 5.88 -17.47
N VAL A 165 2.73 4.57 -17.41
CA VAL A 165 3.28 3.91 -16.23
C VAL A 165 4.62 4.52 -15.81
N TYR A 166 5.56 4.67 -16.76
CA TYR A 166 6.87 5.28 -16.45
C TYR A 166 6.75 6.72 -15.94
N ARG A 167 5.86 7.53 -16.54
CA ARG A 167 5.59 8.88 -16.02
C ARG A 167 5.02 8.82 -14.61
N GLY A 168 4.14 7.85 -14.34
CA GLY A 168 3.57 7.65 -13.02
C GLY A 168 4.59 7.28 -11.96
N GLU A 169 5.54 6.40 -12.27
CA GLU A 169 6.67 6.08 -11.40
C GLU A 169 7.47 7.34 -11.02
N ASP A 170 7.82 8.18 -12.01
CA ASP A 170 8.53 9.43 -11.78
C ASP A 170 7.73 10.41 -10.91
N GLU A 171 6.41 10.47 -11.07
CA GLU A 171 5.54 11.30 -10.23
C GLU A 171 5.48 10.77 -8.80
N VAL A 172 5.34 9.45 -8.62
CA VAL A 172 5.38 8.82 -7.30
C VAL A 172 6.71 9.10 -6.61
N ALA A 173 7.84 8.96 -7.31
CA ALA A 173 9.17 9.26 -6.75
C ALA A 173 9.30 10.70 -6.24
N LYS A 174 8.69 11.68 -6.92
CA LYS A 174 8.62 13.07 -6.45
C LYS A 174 7.70 13.23 -5.25
N MET A 175 6.58 12.50 -5.24
CA MET A 175 5.58 12.57 -4.19
C MET A 175 6.12 12.02 -2.86
N VAL A 176 6.80 10.87 -2.88
CA VAL A 176 7.20 10.14 -1.66
C VAL A 176 8.29 10.83 -0.86
N GLY A 177 9.20 11.56 -1.52
CA GLY A 177 10.31 12.24 -0.85
C GLY A 177 11.13 11.30 0.04
N GLU A 178 11.47 11.73 1.25
CA GLU A 178 12.22 10.92 2.23
C GLU A 178 11.35 9.95 3.04
N GLY A 179 10.02 10.05 2.91
CA GLY A 179 9.08 9.29 3.74
C GLY A 179 9.07 9.72 5.21
N VAL A 180 8.08 9.22 5.95
CA VAL A 180 7.88 9.47 7.38
C VAL A 180 8.35 8.26 8.16
N LEU A 181 9.12 8.47 9.23
CA LEU A 181 9.44 7.41 10.18
C LEU A 181 8.31 7.29 11.20
N ILE A 182 7.89 6.06 11.47
CA ILE A 182 6.97 5.74 12.57
C ILE A 182 7.82 5.17 13.70
N ASP A 183 7.75 5.81 14.87
CA ASP A 183 8.43 5.40 16.11
C ASP A 183 7.62 4.35 16.88
#